data_AF-A0A0M4HBF4-F1
#
_entry.id   AF-A0A0M4HBF4-F1
#
_cell.length_a   1.000
_cell.length_b   1.000
_cell.length_c   1.000
_cell.angle_alpha   90.00
_cell.angle_beta   90.00
_cell.angle_gamma   90.00
#
_symmetry.space_group_name_H-M   'P 1'
#
loop_
_entity.id
_entity.type
_entity.pdbx_description
1 polymer ?
#
loop_
_entity_poly.entity_id
_entity_poly.type
_entity_poly.pdbx_seq_one_letter_code
_entity_poly.pdbx_strand_id
1 'polypeptide(L)'
;MIEQDQTTEFQPIFAADTRGMMTLDLTRYLANLRRLHFSEKLIQSEKDSYNTCINNLRTIPFTRRDSVLADVVEYENRDCAFFDSYRWTKTMDVYNGIQLLQTLTDGDSAKVKVMIYEAYPDSQGVKKRVWETPFTVQLVRTNETWQIDDIR
;
A
#
# COMPACT_ATOMS: atom_id res chain seq x y z
N MET A 1 -8.26 -2.77 -29.29
CA MET A 1 -8.17 -3.51 -28.02
C MET A 1 -7.58 -2.54 -27.03
N ILE A 2 -8.43 -2.01 -26.15
CA ILE A 2 -8.03 -0.97 -25.19
C ILE A 2 -7.39 -1.73 -24.03
N GLU A 3 -6.08 -1.62 -23.87
CA GLU A 3 -5.42 -1.93 -22.61
C GLU A 3 -6.01 -0.97 -21.58
N GLN A 4 -6.94 -1.48 -20.76
CA GLN A 4 -7.34 -0.77 -19.55
C GLN A 4 -6.10 -0.66 -18.69
N ASP A 5 -5.63 0.56 -18.51
CA ASP A 5 -4.66 0.91 -17.49
C ASP A 5 -5.25 0.45 -16.14
N GLN A 6 -4.81 -0.72 -15.66
CA GLN A 6 -5.18 -1.28 -14.35
C GLN A 6 -4.48 -0.49 -13.25
N THR A 7 -4.58 0.84 -13.28
CA THR A 7 -3.97 1.76 -12.32
C THR A 7 -4.76 1.74 -11.00
N THR A 8 -4.52 0.62 -10.31
CA THR A 8 -4.10 0.44 -8.92
C THR A 8 -5.02 0.97 -7.81
N GLU A 9 -5.97 0.15 -7.40
CA GLU A 9 -6.68 0.29 -6.10
C GLU A 9 -5.74 0.25 -4.87
N PHE A 10 -4.45 0.00 -5.08
CA PHE A 10 -3.45 -0.25 -4.04
C PHE A 10 -2.50 0.94 -3.80
N GLN A 11 -2.62 2.04 -4.55
CA GLN A 11 -1.81 3.23 -4.34
C GLN A 11 -2.50 4.51 -4.84
N PRO A 12 -2.06 5.71 -4.43
CA PRO A 12 -2.53 6.97 -4.99
C PRO A 12 -2.10 7.17 -6.44
N ILE A 13 -2.79 8.05 -7.16
CA ILE A 13 -2.42 8.48 -8.51
C ILE A 13 -2.06 9.96 -8.55
N PHE A 14 -1.21 10.37 -9.49
CA PHE A 14 -0.94 11.79 -9.72
C PHE A 14 -2.14 12.48 -10.38
N ALA A 15 -2.50 13.66 -9.90
CA ALA A 15 -3.61 14.45 -10.39
C ALA A 15 -3.30 15.96 -10.37
N ALA A 16 -4.18 16.75 -10.97
CA ALA A 16 -4.15 18.21 -10.89
C ALA A 16 -5.04 18.70 -9.73
N ASP A 17 -4.54 19.64 -8.94
CA ASP A 17 -5.33 20.39 -7.96
C ASP A 17 -6.24 21.43 -8.65
N THR A 18 -7.05 22.15 -7.88
CA THR A 18 -7.97 23.18 -8.40
C THR A 18 -7.26 24.36 -9.07
N ARG A 19 -5.94 24.50 -8.90
CA ARG A 19 -5.10 25.52 -9.53
C ARG A 19 -4.27 24.95 -10.69
N GLY A 20 -4.46 23.68 -11.06
CA GLY A 20 -3.69 23.01 -12.11
C GLY A 20 -2.28 22.57 -11.68
N MET A 21 -1.97 22.58 -10.39
CA MET A 21 -0.70 22.11 -9.83
C MET A 21 -0.76 20.61 -9.54
N MET A 22 0.38 19.94 -9.52
CA MET A 22 0.43 18.51 -9.20
C MET A 22 0.03 18.25 -7.75
N THR A 23 -0.68 17.15 -7.55
CA THR A 23 -1.05 16.57 -6.27
C THR A 23 -1.21 15.06 -6.43
N LEU A 24 -1.56 14.37 -5.33
CA LEU A 24 -2.03 12.99 -5.36
C LEU A 24 -3.55 12.94 -5.16
N ASP A 25 -4.23 12.09 -5.93
CA ASP A 25 -5.59 11.64 -5.65
C ASP A 25 -5.54 10.31 -4.90
N LEU A 26 -5.96 10.35 -3.64
CA LEU A 26 -6.00 9.20 -2.73
C LEU A 26 -7.40 8.56 -2.66
N THR A 27 -8.40 9.09 -3.36
CA THR A 27 -9.82 8.76 -3.14
C THR A 27 -10.10 7.27 -3.31
N ARG A 28 -9.66 6.69 -4.43
CA ARG A 28 -9.85 5.26 -4.73
C ARG A 28 -9.05 4.37 -3.78
N TYR A 29 -7.81 4.76 -3.49
CA TYR A 29 -6.93 4.03 -2.59
C TYR A 29 -7.51 3.94 -1.18
N LEU A 30 -7.88 5.07 -0.56
CA LEU A 30 -8.43 5.08 0.80
C LEU A 30 -9.80 4.40 0.87
N ALA A 31 -10.62 4.50 -0.19
CA ALA A 31 -11.87 3.74 -0.27
C ALA A 31 -11.61 2.22 -0.29
N ASN A 32 -10.56 1.78 -0.97
CA ASN A 32 -10.17 0.38 -0.98
C ASN A 32 -9.66 -0.10 0.39
N LEU A 33 -8.87 0.72 1.10
CA LEU A 33 -8.44 0.39 2.47
C LEU A 33 -9.63 0.22 3.42
N ARG A 34 -10.64 1.09 3.33
CA ARG A 34 -11.89 0.94 4.09
C ARG A 34 -12.61 -0.35 3.76
N ARG A 35 -12.73 -0.69 2.47
CA ARG A 35 -13.34 -1.94 2.01
C ARG A 35 -12.60 -3.18 2.53
N LEU A 36 -11.29 -3.07 2.72
CA LEU A 36 -10.42 -4.12 3.29
C LEU A 36 -10.34 -4.06 4.82
N HIS A 37 -11.23 -3.32 5.48
CA HIS A 37 -11.32 -3.21 6.93
C HIS A 37 -10.08 -2.61 7.61
N PHE A 38 -9.36 -1.70 6.97
CA PHE A 38 -8.37 -0.90 7.69
C PHE A 38 -9.08 0.08 8.63
N SER A 39 -8.54 0.29 9.84
CA SER A 39 -9.09 1.24 10.80
C SER A 39 -8.94 2.66 10.27
N GLU A 40 -9.88 3.57 10.59
CA GLU A 40 -9.76 4.97 10.16
C GLU A 40 -8.49 5.63 10.73
N LYS A 41 -8.01 5.18 11.89
CA LYS A 41 -6.73 5.60 12.46
C LYS A 41 -5.57 5.23 11.54
N LEU A 42 -5.51 3.97 11.08
CA LEU A 42 -4.46 3.52 10.18
C LEU A 42 -4.56 4.20 8.81
N ILE A 43 -5.78 4.37 8.28
CA ILE A 43 -6.03 5.11 7.04
C ILE A 43 -5.58 6.56 7.13
N GLN A 44 -5.80 7.23 8.26
CA GLN A 44 -5.37 8.60 8.48
C GLN A 44 -3.84 8.70 8.56
N SER A 45 -3.18 7.77 9.27
CA SER A 45 -1.72 7.67 9.30
C SER A 45 -1.14 7.44 7.89
N GLU A 46 -1.78 6.59 7.10
CA GLU A 46 -1.37 6.33 5.72
C GLU A 46 -1.52 7.58 4.86
N LYS A 47 -2.66 8.28 4.94
CA LYS A 47 -2.85 9.57 4.26
C LYS A 47 -1.78 10.58 4.64
N ASP A 48 -1.47 10.71 5.93
CA ASP A 48 -0.50 11.70 6.42
C ASP A 48 0.93 11.43 5.93
N SER A 49 1.26 10.17 5.67
CA SER A 49 2.56 9.78 5.12
C SER A 49 2.82 10.33 3.71
N TYR A 50 1.78 10.74 2.97
CA TYR A 50 1.91 11.33 1.63
C TYR A 50 2.09 12.85 1.65
N ASN A 51 1.97 13.50 2.82
CA ASN A 51 1.99 14.96 2.90
C ASN A 51 3.30 15.56 2.37
N THR A 52 4.45 14.90 2.58
CA THR A 52 5.74 15.37 2.05
C THR A 52 5.73 15.37 0.52
N CYS A 53 5.35 14.26 -0.11
CA CYS A 53 5.20 14.19 -1.56
C CYS A 53 4.23 15.26 -2.08
N ILE A 54 3.04 15.39 -1.51
CA ILE A 54 2.05 16.39 -1.91
C ILE A 54 2.61 17.82 -1.80
N ASN A 55 3.34 18.11 -0.73
CA ASN A 55 3.96 19.42 -0.53
C ASN A 55 5.07 19.72 -1.55
N ASN A 56 5.80 18.71 -1.99
CA ASN A 56 6.82 18.84 -3.05
C ASN A 56 6.17 19.01 -4.43
N LEU A 57 5.02 18.36 -4.68
CA LEU A 57 4.29 18.41 -5.94
C LEU A 57 3.58 19.76 -6.19
N ARG A 58 3.09 20.43 -5.14
CA ARG A 58 2.24 21.63 -5.27
C ARG A 58 2.86 22.83 -6.01
N THR A 59 4.17 22.80 -6.26
CA THR A 59 4.92 23.84 -6.98
C THR A 59 5.14 23.50 -8.46
N ILE A 60 4.74 22.30 -8.90
CA ILE A 60 4.92 21.82 -10.27
C ILE A 60 3.57 21.84 -11.00
N PRO A 61 3.44 22.50 -12.16
CA PRO A 61 2.24 22.42 -12.97
C PRO A 61 1.99 20.98 -13.46
N PHE A 62 0.74 20.50 -13.43
CA PHE A 62 0.41 19.12 -13.81
C PHE A 62 0.78 18.80 -15.26
N THR A 63 0.70 19.78 -16.16
CA THR A 63 1.13 19.66 -17.56
C THR A 63 2.61 19.32 -17.73
N ARG A 64 3.43 19.49 -16.69
CA ARG A 64 4.87 19.17 -16.70
C ARG A 64 5.19 17.81 -16.08
N ARG A 65 4.21 17.03 -15.61
CA ARG A 65 4.41 15.73 -14.94
C ARG A 65 5.44 14.86 -15.66
N ASP A 66 5.18 14.53 -16.92
CA ASP A 66 6.00 13.57 -17.68
C ASP A 66 7.41 14.10 -17.99
N SER A 67 7.63 15.41 -17.90
CA SER A 67 8.95 16.05 -18.08
C SER A 67 9.75 16.21 -16.79
N VAL A 68 9.10 16.06 -15.63
CA VAL A 68 9.69 16.28 -14.29
C VAL A 68 9.78 14.98 -13.48
N LEU A 69 8.99 13.98 -13.88
CA LEU A 69 8.90 12.64 -13.32
C LEU A 69 9.09 11.59 -14.44
N ALA A 70 10.16 11.77 -15.20
CA ALA A 70 10.60 10.92 -16.30
C ALA A 70 11.29 9.63 -15.82
N ASP A 71 11.89 9.61 -14.62
CA ASP A 71 12.51 8.40 -14.06
C ASP A 71 12.27 8.21 -12.56
N VAL A 72 12.60 7.01 -12.05
CA VAL A 72 12.43 6.61 -10.64
C VAL A 72 13.15 7.57 -9.68
N VAL A 73 14.36 8.01 -10.02
CA VAL A 73 15.19 8.88 -9.18
C VAL A 73 14.49 10.22 -8.93
N GLU A 74 13.73 10.73 -9.91
CA GLU A 74 12.96 11.96 -9.75
C GLU A 74 11.78 11.82 -8.78
N TYR A 75 11.17 10.63 -8.69
CA TYR A 75 10.16 10.31 -7.70
C TYR A 75 10.77 10.16 -6.30
N GLU A 76 11.89 9.44 -6.18
CA GLU A 76 12.62 9.27 -4.92
C GLU A 76 13.04 10.60 -4.33
N ASN A 77 13.64 11.48 -5.13
CA ASN A 77 14.08 12.82 -4.70
C ASN A 77 12.94 13.72 -4.20
N ARG A 78 11.68 13.35 -4.43
CA ARG A 78 10.49 14.09 -4.03
C ARG A 78 9.66 13.37 -2.97
N ASP A 79 10.15 12.26 -2.44
CA ASP A 79 9.43 11.35 -1.53
C ASP A 79 8.14 10.77 -2.13
N CYS A 80 8.09 10.64 -3.46
CA CYS A 80 6.94 10.17 -4.23
C CYS A 80 7.13 8.76 -4.82
N ALA A 81 8.18 8.04 -4.44
CA ALA A 81 8.47 6.66 -4.86
C ALA A 81 7.58 5.60 -4.13
N PHE A 82 6.28 5.86 -4.02
CA PHE A 82 5.34 4.96 -3.33
C PHE A 82 4.94 3.74 -4.15
N PHE A 83 5.27 3.70 -5.44
CA PHE A 83 5.02 2.57 -6.34
C PHE A 83 6.12 1.51 -6.28
N ASP A 84 7.28 1.83 -5.68
CA ASP A 84 8.41 0.90 -5.60
C ASP A 84 8.26 -0.14 -4.49
N SER A 85 7.28 0.01 -3.60
CA SER A 85 6.99 -1.02 -2.60
C SER A 85 5.53 -1.07 -2.20
N TYR A 86 5.04 -2.28 -1.97
CA TYR A 86 3.81 -2.53 -1.23
C TYR A 86 4.04 -2.14 0.23
N ARG A 87 3.54 -0.97 0.63
CA ARG A 87 3.74 -0.42 1.98
C ARG A 87 3.34 -1.35 3.12
N TRP A 88 2.31 -2.18 2.89
CA TRP A 88 1.78 -3.10 3.90
C TRP A 88 2.68 -4.30 4.16
N THR A 89 3.36 -4.80 3.13
CA THR A 89 4.31 -5.91 3.26
C THR A 89 5.76 -5.41 3.33
N LYS A 90 6.00 -4.12 3.01
CA LYS A 90 7.32 -3.47 2.87
C LYS A 90 8.22 -4.15 1.83
N THR A 91 7.61 -4.64 0.77
CA THR A 91 8.26 -5.48 -0.25
C THR A 91 7.99 -4.90 -1.62
N MET A 92 8.84 -5.24 -2.59
CA MET A 92 8.65 -4.85 -3.99
C MET A 92 7.79 -5.89 -4.73
N ASP A 93 7.71 -7.10 -4.19
CA ASP A 93 7.11 -8.25 -4.86
C ASP A 93 5.68 -8.55 -4.40
N VAL A 94 4.94 -9.20 -5.31
CA VAL A 94 3.60 -9.73 -5.07
C VAL A 94 3.69 -11.15 -4.56
N TYR A 95 3.08 -11.40 -3.41
CA TYR A 95 3.08 -12.74 -2.79
C TYR A 95 1.91 -13.61 -3.21
N ASN A 96 2.13 -14.92 -3.16
CA ASN A 96 1.13 -15.92 -3.51
C ASN A 96 0.25 -16.35 -2.32
N GLY A 97 0.65 -16.03 -1.09
CA GLY A 97 -0.19 -16.31 0.06
C GLY A 97 0.40 -15.87 1.39
N ILE A 98 -0.39 -16.13 2.43
CA ILE A 98 -0.10 -15.80 3.83
C ILE A 98 -0.32 -17.05 4.68
N GLN A 99 0.56 -17.28 5.64
CA GLN A 99 0.40 -18.25 6.71
C GLN A 99 0.19 -17.52 8.05
N LEU A 100 -0.86 -17.90 8.77
CA LEU A 100 -1.05 -17.49 10.16
C LEU A 100 -0.18 -18.38 11.06
N LEU A 101 0.67 -17.78 11.87
CA LEU A 101 1.57 -18.49 12.79
C LEU A 101 0.99 -18.54 14.20
N GLN A 102 0.45 -17.42 14.65
CA GLN A 102 -0.07 -17.27 16.00
C GLN A 102 -1.12 -16.17 16.04
N THR A 103 -2.17 -16.37 16.83
CA THR A 103 -3.16 -15.35 17.15
C THR A 103 -3.26 -15.23 18.66
N LEU A 104 -3.11 -14.01 19.17
CA LEU A 104 -3.34 -13.67 20.57
C LEU A 104 -4.52 -12.70 20.63
N THR A 105 -5.61 -13.09 21.29
CA THR A 105 -6.80 -12.24 21.46
C THR A 105 -6.90 -11.74 22.89
N ASP A 106 -7.24 -10.46 23.04
CA ASP A 106 -7.48 -9.78 24.31
C ASP A 106 -8.68 -8.84 24.16
N GLY A 107 -9.87 -9.31 24.55
CA GLY A 107 -11.13 -8.60 24.36
C GLY A 107 -11.35 -8.19 22.90
N ASP A 108 -11.46 -6.88 22.67
CA ASP A 108 -11.64 -6.25 21.37
C ASP A 108 -10.33 -5.97 20.62
N SER A 109 -9.23 -6.60 21.03
CA SER A 109 -7.92 -6.51 20.39
C SER A 109 -7.41 -7.89 20.00
N ALA A 110 -6.70 -7.99 18.88
CA ALA A 110 -5.95 -9.19 18.53
C ALA A 110 -4.60 -8.84 17.92
N LYS A 111 -3.59 -9.67 18.19
CA LYS A 111 -2.30 -9.66 17.50
C LYS A 111 -2.14 -10.95 16.73
N VAL A 112 -1.98 -10.83 15.42
CA VAL A 112 -1.84 -11.96 14.50
C VAL A 112 -0.44 -11.93 13.93
N LYS A 113 0.37 -12.93 14.29
CA LYS A 113 1.68 -13.13 13.68
C LYS A 113 1.50 -13.89 12.38
N VAL A 114 1.96 -13.31 11.28
CA VAL A 114 1.78 -13.83 9.92
C VAL A 114 3.13 -13.94 9.21
N MET A 115 3.16 -14.76 8.17
CA MET A 115 4.30 -14.88 7.25
C MET A 115 3.76 -14.96 5.82
N ILE A 116 4.31 -14.17 4.90
CA ILE A 116 3.93 -14.23 3.48
C ILE A 116 4.87 -15.17 2.73
N TYR A 117 4.40 -15.74 1.62
CA TYR A 117 5.21 -16.60 0.78
C TYR A 117 4.98 -16.40 -0.71
N GLU A 118 6.03 -16.69 -1.46
CA GLU A 118 5.99 -16.88 -2.90
C GLU A 118 6.04 -18.37 -3.22
N ALA A 119 5.34 -18.80 -4.26
CA ALA A 119 5.21 -20.18 -4.66
C ALA A 119 5.66 -20.34 -6.12
N TYR A 120 6.83 -20.95 -6.31
CA TYR A 120 7.40 -21.21 -7.63
C TYR A 120 7.39 -22.71 -7.93
N PRO A 121 7.04 -23.13 -9.16
CA PRO A 121 7.30 -24.51 -9.58
C PRO A 121 8.82 -24.72 -9.67
N ASP A 122 9.31 -25.83 -9.13
CA ASP A 122 10.68 -26.26 -9.40
C ASP A 122 10.81 -26.93 -10.78
N SER A 123 12.01 -27.42 -11.10
CA SER A 123 12.29 -28.08 -12.39
C SER A 123 11.48 -29.36 -12.63
N GLN A 124 10.77 -29.87 -11.63
CA GLN A 124 9.88 -31.02 -11.73
C GLN A 124 8.39 -30.63 -11.60
N GLY A 125 8.08 -29.33 -11.55
CA GLY A 125 6.72 -28.81 -11.43
C GLY A 125 6.17 -28.84 -9.99
N VAL A 126 6.98 -29.16 -8.99
CA VAL A 126 6.56 -29.13 -7.58
C VAL A 126 6.62 -27.70 -7.05
N LYS A 127 5.52 -27.22 -6.47
CA LYS A 127 5.46 -25.85 -5.91
C LYS A 127 6.32 -25.76 -4.64
N LYS A 128 7.46 -25.08 -4.72
CA LYS A 128 8.26 -24.67 -3.57
C LYS A 128 7.79 -23.34 -3.05
N ARG A 129 7.74 -23.20 -1.72
CA ARG A 129 7.41 -21.94 -1.05
C ARG A 129 8.68 -21.28 -0.53
N VAL A 130 8.89 -20.03 -0.92
CA VAL A 130 9.90 -19.14 -0.34
C VAL A 130 9.17 -18.24 0.64
N TRP A 131 9.64 -18.22 1.89
CA TRP A 131 8.96 -17.56 2.99
C TRP A 131 9.70 -16.29 3.39
N GLU A 132 8.94 -15.22 3.65
CA GLU A 132 9.49 -13.96 4.13
C GLU A 132 9.62 -13.92 5.66
N THR A 133 10.20 -12.83 6.16
CA THR A 133 10.27 -12.59 7.60
C THR A 133 8.85 -12.43 8.19
N PRO A 134 8.53 -13.07 9.32
CA PRO A 134 7.23 -12.90 9.96
C PRO A 134 7.02 -11.47 10.47
N PHE A 135 5.79 -10.98 10.34
CA PHE A 135 5.36 -9.68 10.86
C PHE A 135 4.06 -9.83 11.66
N THR A 136 3.69 -8.78 12.40
CA THR A 136 2.52 -8.75 13.27
C THR A 136 1.48 -7.79 12.72
N VAL A 137 0.26 -8.30 12.53
CA VAL A 137 -0.92 -7.49 12.25
C VAL A 137 -1.70 -7.31 13.55
N GLN A 138 -1.95 -6.06 13.93
CA GLN A 138 -2.82 -5.74 15.05
C GLN A 138 -4.23 -5.48 14.52
N LEU A 139 -5.22 -6.13 15.15
CA LEU A 139 -6.63 -5.95 14.87
C LEU A 139 -7.33 -5.31 16.07
N VAL A 140 -8.33 -4.48 15.79
CA VAL A 140 -9.26 -3.94 16.78
C VAL A 140 -10.70 -4.23 16.36
N ARG A 141 -11.58 -4.55 17.30
CA ARG A 141 -13.00 -4.73 17.03
C ARG A 141 -13.74 -3.43 17.31
N THR A 142 -14.39 -2.89 16.29
CA THR A 142 -15.24 -1.69 16.38
C THR A 142 -16.59 -2.02 15.77
N ASN A 143 -17.69 -1.77 16.49
CA ASN A 143 -19.06 -2.07 16.02
C ASN A 143 -19.17 -3.50 15.44
N GLU A 144 -18.72 -4.50 16.22
CA GLU A 144 -18.73 -5.93 15.86
C GLU A 144 -17.86 -6.33 14.65
N THR A 145 -17.12 -5.40 14.06
CA THR A 145 -16.24 -5.68 12.90
C THR A 145 -14.78 -5.58 13.32
N TRP A 146 -13.98 -6.60 12.97
CA TRP A 146 -12.53 -6.53 13.12
C TRP A 146 -11.93 -5.64 12.05
N GLN A 147 -11.04 -4.75 12.46
CA GLN A 147 -10.33 -3.82 11.60
C GLN A 147 -8.82 -3.96 11.81
N ILE A 148 -8.05 -3.81 10.74
CA ILE A 148 -6.59 -3.75 10.78
C ILE A 148 -6.20 -2.38 11.34
N ASP A 149 -5.64 -2.37 12.56
CA ASP A 149 -5.21 -1.13 13.22
C ASP A 149 -3.72 -0.85 13.02
N ASP A 150 -2.91 -1.89 12.79
CA ASP A 150 -1.47 -1.74 12.63
C ASP A 150 -0.82 -2.94 11.93
N ILE A 151 0.32 -2.73 11.29
CA ILE A 151 1.15 -3.75 10.63
C ILE A 151 2.63 -3.46 10.94
N ARG A 152 3.31 -4.37 11.64
CA ARG A 152 4.69 -4.17 12.12
C ARG A 152 5.60 -5.38 11.95
#